data_AF-U4TS59-F1
#
_entry.id   AF-U4TS59-F1
#
_cell.length_a   1.000
_cell.length_b   1.000
_cell.length_c   1.000
_cell.angle_alpha   90.00
_cell.angle_beta   90.00
_cell.angle_gamma   90.00
#
_symmetry.space_group_name_H-M   'P 1'
#
loop_
_entity.id
_entity.type
_entity.pdbx_description
1 polymer ?
#
loop_
_entity_poly.entity_id
_entity_poly.type
_entity_poly.pdbx_seq_one_letter_code
_entity_poly.pdbx_strand_id
1 'polypeptide(L)'
;MSTLENDFLNYVLDRTQARAHDKMSRLIKDHFAAEHAGHVTEGDVIEYLTSMFAMVKPEAVGDVNDVMDANGNIIPENHYMMVPLAA
;
A
#
# COMPACT_ATOMS: atom_id res chain seq x y z
N MET A 1 2.03 13.13 4.42
CA MET A 1 1.06 12.10 4.02
C MET A 1 -0.34 12.65 4.14
N SER A 2 -1.17 12.37 3.14
CA SER A 2 -2.59 12.71 3.13
C SER A 2 -3.41 11.75 4.01
N THR A 3 -4.69 12.05 4.24
CA THR A 3 -5.62 11.11 4.92
C THR A 3 -5.73 9.80 4.15
N LEU A 4 -5.84 9.87 2.82
CA LEU A 4 -5.94 8.69 1.95
C LEU A 4 -4.71 7.77 2.08
N GLU A 5 -3.52 8.34 2.11
CA GLU A 5 -2.26 7.58 2.28
C GLU A 5 -2.13 6.95 3.67
N ASN A 6 -2.61 7.63 4.71
CA ASN A 6 -2.66 7.06 6.06
C ASN A 6 -3.63 5.88 6.13
N ASP A 7 -4.82 6.02 5.54
CA ASP A 7 -5.83 4.95 5.55
C ASP A 7 -5.34 3.75 4.75
N PHE A 8 -4.71 3.98 3.59
CA PHE A 8 -4.05 2.94 2.81
C PHE A 8 -2.95 2.23 3.61
N LEU A 9 -2.05 2.98 4.26
CA LEU A 9 -0.98 2.42 5.07
C LEU A 9 -1.54 1.49 6.16
N ASN A 10 -2.53 1.96 6.92
CA ASN A 10 -3.14 1.16 7.98
C ASN A 10 -3.83 -0.09 7.42
N TYR A 11 -4.57 0.08 6.32
CA TYR A 11 -5.26 -1.01 5.63
C TYR A 11 -4.31 -2.13 5.18
N VAL A 12 -3.15 -1.76 4.61
CA VAL A 12 -2.13 -2.73 4.18
C VAL A 12 -1.42 -3.36 5.38
N LEU A 13 -1.17 -2.60 6.46
CA LEU A 13 -0.53 -3.15 7.68
C LEU A 13 -1.38 -4.24 8.34
N ASP A 14 -2.70 -4.08 8.40
CA ASP A 14 -3.62 -5.11 8.93
C ASP A 14 -3.55 -6.43 8.12
N ARG A 15 -3.20 -6.33 6.84
CA ARG A 15 -3.07 -7.43 5.87
C ARG A 15 -1.64 -7.95 5.72
N THR A 16 -0.69 -7.34 6.41
CA THR A 16 0.72 -7.72 6.38
C THR A 16 1.02 -8.76 7.46
N GLN A 17 1.96 -9.67 7.17
CA GLN A 17 2.50 -10.58 8.18
C GLN A 17 3.09 -9.78 9.35
N ALA A 18 2.74 -10.12 10.60
CA ALA A 18 3.13 -9.33 11.78
C ALA A 18 4.64 -9.04 11.86
N ARG A 19 5.49 -10.03 11.54
CA ARG A 19 6.96 -9.89 11.51
C ARG A 19 7.49 -8.88 10.48
N ALA A 20 6.66 -8.46 9.53
CA ALA A 20 7.03 -7.60 8.41
C ALA A 20 6.42 -6.19 8.52
N HIS A 21 5.67 -5.88 9.58
CA HIS A 21 4.98 -4.60 9.76
C HIS A 21 5.92 -3.39 9.65
N ASP A 22 7.06 -3.41 10.35
CA ASP A 22 8.03 -2.32 10.31
C ASP A 22 8.58 -2.10 8.88
N LYS A 23 8.88 -3.20 8.19
CA LYS A 23 9.40 -3.16 6.82
C LYS A 23 8.35 -2.67 5.83
N MET A 24 7.10 -3.13 5.97
CA MET A 24 5.98 -2.67 5.15
C MET A 24 5.70 -1.18 5.36
N SER A 25 5.66 -0.72 6.62
CA SER A 25 5.42 0.69 6.91
C SER A 25 6.48 1.59 6.28
N ARG A 26 7.74 1.19 6.34
CA ARG A 26 8.84 1.91 5.70
C ARG A 26 8.72 1.89 4.18
N LEU A 27 8.47 0.72 3.58
CA LEU A 27 8.33 0.57 2.14
C LEU A 27 7.27 1.51 1.56
N ILE A 28 6.08 1.55 2.16
CA ILE A 28 4.96 2.40 1.71
C ILE A 28 5.30 3.89 1.87
N LYS A 29 5.87 4.28 3.02
CA LYS A 29 6.26 5.67 3.28
C LYS A 29 7.35 6.16 2.33
N ASP A 30 8.34 5.33 2.05
CA ASP A 30 9.44 5.64 1.14
C ASP A 30 8.91 5.75 -0.31
N HIS A 31 7.96 4.89 -0.71
CA HIS A 31 7.30 4.98 -2.01
C HIS A 31 6.51 6.29 -2.16
N PHE A 32 5.64 6.63 -1.21
CA PHE A 32 4.90 7.90 -1.24
C PHE A 32 5.85 9.10 -1.29
N ALA A 33 6.93 9.09 -0.50
CA ALA A 33 7.91 10.17 -0.53
C ALA A 33 8.58 10.31 -1.92
N ALA A 34 8.86 9.20 -2.61
CA ALA A 34 9.40 9.20 -3.97
C ALA A 34 8.38 9.71 -5.00
N GLU A 35 7.11 9.31 -4.89
CA GLU A 35 6.02 9.81 -5.74
C GLU A 35 5.84 11.32 -5.61
N HIS A 36 5.80 11.84 -4.38
CA HIS A 36 5.70 13.28 -4.10
C HIS A 36 6.89 14.08 -4.64
N ALA A 37 8.08 13.46 -4.70
CA ALA A 37 9.26 14.07 -5.29
C ALA A 37 9.27 14.02 -6.83
N GLY A 38 8.33 13.31 -7.46
CA GLY A 38 8.32 13.08 -8.90
C GLY A 38 9.44 12.14 -9.37
N HIS A 39 9.95 11.30 -8.47
CA HIS A 39 11.12 10.45 -8.70
C HIS A 39 10.76 8.95 -8.61
N VAL A 40 9.83 8.49 -9.45
CA VAL A 40 9.46 7.06 -9.52
C VAL A 40 9.67 6.56 -10.94
N THR A 41 10.55 5.58 -11.09
CA THR A 41 10.77 4.85 -12.34
C THR A 41 9.93 3.57 -12.38
N GLU A 42 9.78 2.98 -13.56
CA GLU A 42 9.14 1.66 -13.71
C GLU A 42 9.84 0.58 -12.87
N GLY A 43 11.16 0.65 -12.72
CA GLY A 43 11.93 -0.26 -11.88
C GLY A 43 11.57 -0.14 -10.41
N ASP A 44 11.40 1.10 -9.92
CA ASP A 44 11.00 1.38 -8.54
C ASP A 44 9.60 0.85 -8.25
N VAL A 45 8.67 0.97 -9.21
CA VAL A 45 7.32 0.41 -9.11
C VAL A 45 7.37 -1.12 -9.00
N ILE A 46 8.15 -1.80 -9.86
CA ILE A 46 8.29 -3.25 -9.81
C ILE A 46 8.89 -3.72 -8.48
N GLU A 47 9.92 -3.04 -7.99
CA GLU A 47 10.56 -3.36 -6.70
C GLU A 47 9.58 -3.16 -5.54
N TYR A 48 8.82 -2.06 -5.56
CA TYR A 48 7.79 -1.74 -4.57
C TYR A 48 6.71 -2.83 -4.51
N LEU A 49 6.08 -3.14 -5.64
CA LEU A 49 5.01 -4.14 -5.72
C LEU A 49 5.51 -5.53 -5.32
N THR A 50 6.68 -5.93 -5.83
CA THR A 50 7.29 -7.23 -5.50
C THR A 50 7.57 -7.34 -3.99
N SER A 51 8.13 -6.29 -3.40
CA SER A 51 8.43 -6.26 -1.97
C SER A 51 7.18 -6.24 -1.11
N MET A 52 6.17 -5.48 -1.51
CA MET A 52 4.88 -5.41 -0.81
C MET A 52 4.22 -6.78 -0.79
N PHE A 53 3.99 -7.40 -1.95
CA PHE A 53 3.27 -8.67 -2.02
C PHE A 53 4.01 -9.85 -1.36
N ALA A 54 5.34 -9.79 -1.25
CA ALA A 54 6.10 -10.77 -0.46
C ALA A 54 5.82 -10.70 1.05
N MET A 55 5.33 -9.56 1.55
CA MET A 55 5.06 -9.32 2.98
C MET A 55 3.57 -9.43 3.34
N VAL A 56 2.67 -9.27 2.37
CA VAL A 56 1.22 -9.45 2.54
C VAL A 56 0.91 -10.91 2.88
N LYS A 57 -0.14 -11.14 3.69
CA LYS A 57 -0.66 -12.48 3.97
C LYS A 57 -1.25 -13.07 2.68
N PRO A 58 -1.00 -14.33 2.31
CA PRO A 58 -1.49 -14.91 1.05
C PRO A 58 -2.99 -14.71 0.81
N GLU A 59 -3.80 -14.85 1.85
CA GLU A 59 -5.25 -14.68 1.81
C GLU A 59 -5.72 -13.23 1.60
N ALA A 60 -4.85 -12.24 1.84
CA ALA A 60 -5.16 -10.82 1.77
C ALA A 60 -4.59 -10.12 0.52
N VAL A 61 -3.97 -10.87 -0.39
CA VAL A 61 -3.42 -10.32 -1.64
C VAL A 61 -4.51 -9.70 -2.52
N GLY A 62 -5.68 -10.33 -2.60
CA GLY A 62 -6.83 -9.80 -3.35
C GLY A 62 -7.27 -8.45 -2.82
N ASP A 63 -7.51 -8.36 -1.51
CA ASP A 63 -7.89 -7.13 -0.81
C ASP A 63 -6.93 -5.95 -1.06
N VAL A 64 -5.62 -6.22 -1.12
CA VAL A 64 -4.59 -5.20 -1.38
C VAL A 64 -4.58 -4.80 -2.85
N ASN A 65 -4.72 -5.77 -3.77
CA ASN A 65 -4.88 -5.49 -5.21
C ASN A 65 -6.14 -4.66 -5.51
N ASP A 66 -7.23 -4.85 -4.78
CA ASP A 66 -8.48 -4.14 -5.05
C ASP A 66 -8.38 -2.63 -4.78
N VAL A 67 -7.47 -2.18 -3.92
CA VAL A 67 -7.33 -0.76 -3.55
C VAL A 67 -6.18 -0.05 -4.27
N MET A 68 -5.47 -0.74 -5.17
CA MET A 68 -4.37 -0.21 -5.97
C MET A 68 -4.52 -0.50 -7.45
N ASP A 69 -3.96 0.37 -8.30
CA ASP A 69 -3.82 0.10 -9.73
C ASP A 69 -2.60 -0.78 -10.03
N ALA A 70 -2.40 -1.11 -11.31
CA ALA A 70 -1.26 -1.92 -11.76
C ALA A 70 0.12 -1.26 -11.54
N ASN A 71 0.16 0.03 -11.25
CA ASN A 71 1.38 0.79 -10.95
C ASN A 71 1.60 0.96 -9.43
N GLY A 72 0.71 0.42 -8.59
CA GLY A 72 0.79 0.56 -7.14
C GLY A 72 0.24 1.88 -6.61
N ASN A 73 -0.42 2.70 -7.46
CA ASN A 73 -1.09 3.91 -7.01
C ASN A 73 -2.37 3.54 -6.27
N ILE A 74 -2.71 4.31 -5.24
CA ILE A 74 -4.00 4.18 -4.55
C ILE A 74 -5.13 4.49 -5.53
N ILE A 75 -6.16 3.63 -5.60
CA ILE A 75 -7.41 3.91 -6.33
C ILE A 75 -8.32 4.74 -5.42
N PRO A 76 -8.50 6.06 -5.63
CA PRO A 76 -9.25 6.90 -4.69
C PRO A 76 -10.72 6.50 -4.58
N GLU A 77 -11.30 5.94 -5.64
CA GLU A 77 -12.68 5.46 -5.67
C GLU A 77 -12.91 4.31 -4.69
N ASN A 78 -11.86 3.56 -4.34
CA ASN A 78 -11.93 2.41 -3.43
C ASN A 78 -11.59 2.78 -1.98
N HIS A 79 -11.53 4.08 -1.64
CA HIS A 79 -11.26 4.55 -0.28
C HIS A 79 -12.25 4.00 0.76
N TYR A 80 -13.51 3.79 0.39
CA TYR A 80 -14.52 3.20 1.27
C TYR A 80 -14.18 1.78 1.75
N MET A 81 -13.30 1.04 1.04
CA MET A 81 -12.83 -0.29 1.45
C MET A 81 -11.76 -0.21 2.54
N MET A 82 -11.06 0.93 2.63
CA MET A 82 -9.92 1.14 3.53
C MET A 82 -10.32 1.69 4.89
N VAL A 83 -11.51 2.28 5.00
CA VAL A 83 -12.02 2.86 6.23
C VAL A 83 -13.11 1.97 6.83
N PRO A 84 -13.18 1.82 8.17
CA PRO A 84 -14.32 1.19 8.79
C PRO A 84 -15.59 1.96 8.41
N LEU A 85 -16.62 1.25 7.94
CA LEU A 85 -17.96 1.84 7.81
C LEU A 85 -18.34 2.36 9.20
N ALA A 86 -18.53 3.67 9.32
CA ALA A 86 -19.01 4.27 10.57
C ALA A 86 -20.32 3.55 10.95
N ALA A 87 -20.30 2.91 12.12
CA ALA A 87 -21.42 2.16 12.67
C ALA A 87 -22.60 3.07 13.06
#